data_AF-A0A5J6F892-F1
#
_entry.id   AF-A0A5J6F892-F1
#
_cell.length_a   1.000
_cell.length_b   1.000
_cell.length_c   1.000
_cell.angle_alpha   90.00
_cell.angle_beta   90.00
_cell.angle_gamma   90.00
#
_symmetry.space_group_name_H-M   'P 1'
#
loop_
_entity.id
_entity.type
_entity.pdbx_description
1 polymer ?
#
loop_
_entity_poly.entity_id
_entity_poly.type
_entity_poly.pdbx_seq_one_letter_code
_entity_poly.pdbx_strand_id
1 'polypeptide(L)'
;MNHVEHVGHDAVLRARTLLLGSGTINVHEEIDAYRVLTRVSPAVYLPRLAQALLEYGDVNPRDPGTRLAVVTEAADAARRMDATEPRRQGLLAWALHACREELHALGKEKEALLVDEELARIPGGEEAARRIRLRTTGRG
;
A
#
# COMPACT_ATOMS: atom_id res chain seq x y z
N MET A 1 34.54 -8.62 -4.48
CA MET A 1 33.47 -9.62 -4.64
C MET A 1 32.37 -9.28 -3.64
N ASN A 2 31.16 -9.04 -4.12
CA ASN A 2 30.18 -8.12 -3.49
C ASN A 2 29.19 -8.84 -2.56
N HIS A 3 29.49 -8.90 -1.27
CA HIS A 3 28.57 -9.49 -0.27
C HIS A 3 27.20 -8.79 -0.20
N VAL A 4 27.12 -7.51 -0.54
CA VAL A 4 25.88 -6.73 -0.53
C VAL A 4 24.91 -7.16 -1.64
N GLU A 5 25.43 -7.57 -2.80
CA GLU A 5 24.60 -8.03 -3.93
C GLU A 5 23.99 -9.40 -3.64
N HIS A 6 24.76 -10.30 -3.00
CA HIS A 6 24.26 -11.61 -2.57
C HIS A 6 23.15 -11.48 -1.51
N VAL A 7 23.33 -10.61 -0.50
CA VAL A 7 22.28 -10.35 0.52
C VAL A 7 20.99 -9.84 -0.11
N GLY A 8 21.09 -8.97 -1.12
CA GLY A 8 19.92 -8.48 -1.88
C GLY A 8 19.23 -9.59 -2.68
N HIS A 9 20.00 -10.42 -3.38
CA HIS A 9 19.49 -11.56 -4.13
C HIS A 9 18.80 -12.59 -3.22
N ASP A 10 19.43 -12.93 -2.09
CA ASP A 10 18.89 -13.89 -1.13
C ASP A 10 17.59 -13.39 -0.50
N ALA A 11 17.49 -12.08 -0.21
CA ALA A 11 16.25 -11.49 0.28
C ALA A 11 15.11 -11.62 -0.74
N VAL A 12 15.40 -11.41 -2.03
CA VAL A 12 14.43 -11.56 -3.12
C VAL A 12 13.98 -13.01 -3.28
N LEU A 13 14.91 -13.96 -3.21
CA LEU A 13 14.58 -15.39 -3.25
C LEU A 13 13.71 -15.78 -2.05
N ARG A 14 14.08 -15.37 -0.83
CA ARG A 14 13.27 -15.62 0.37
C ARG A 14 11.86 -15.03 0.25
N ALA A 15 11.73 -13.78 -0.22
CA ALA A 15 10.43 -13.15 -0.42
C ALA A 15 9.57 -13.91 -1.44
N ARG A 16 10.16 -14.37 -2.55
CA ARG A 16 9.45 -15.20 -3.54
C ARG A 16 9.04 -16.55 -2.97
N THR A 17 9.95 -17.24 -2.28
CA THR A 17 9.66 -18.53 -1.64
C THR A 17 8.58 -18.40 -0.58
N LEU A 18 8.58 -17.32 0.19
CA LEU A 18 7.53 -17.05 1.19
C LEU A 18 6.16 -16.92 0.53
N LEU A 19 6.06 -16.13 -0.55
CA LEU A 19 4.80 -15.95 -1.29
C LEU A 19 4.35 -17.19 -2.09
N LEU A 20 5.27 -18.12 -2.40
CA LEU A 20 5.00 -19.38 -3.11
C LEU A 20 4.78 -20.56 -2.16
N GLY A 21 5.13 -20.41 -0.87
CA GLY A 21 5.04 -21.47 0.12
C GLY A 21 3.59 -21.88 0.38
N SER A 22 3.37 -23.16 0.69
CA SER A 22 2.05 -23.71 1.04
C SER A 22 1.60 -23.38 2.47
N GLY A 23 2.35 -22.55 3.19
CA GLY A 23 2.01 -22.11 4.55
C GLY A 23 1.11 -20.88 4.52
N THR A 24 0.26 -20.72 5.53
CA THR A 24 -0.43 -19.46 5.78
C THR A 24 0.58 -18.42 6.21
N ILE A 25 1.03 -17.57 5.29
CA ILE A 25 1.82 -16.39 5.63
C ILE A 25 0.89 -15.35 6.26
N ASN A 26 1.37 -14.63 7.26
CA ASN A 26 0.58 -13.57 7.87
C ASN A 26 0.71 -12.26 7.06
N VAL A 27 -0.19 -11.31 7.31
CA VAL A 27 -0.25 -10.04 6.58
C VAL A 27 1.04 -9.22 6.67
N HIS A 28 1.78 -9.29 7.79
CA HIS A 28 3.05 -8.58 7.94
C HIS A 28 4.15 -9.20 7.07
N GLU A 29 4.22 -10.52 7.06
CA GLU A 29 5.15 -11.28 6.21
C GLU A 29 4.89 -11.02 4.72
N GLU A 30 3.62 -10.94 4.31
CA GLU A 30 3.23 -10.60 2.95
C GLU A 30 3.65 -9.17 2.57
N ILE A 31 3.37 -8.19 3.43
CA ILE A 31 3.77 -6.79 3.22
C ILE A 31 5.29 -6.67 3.10
N ASP A 32 6.04 -7.33 3.98
CA ASP A 32 7.50 -7.31 3.97
C ASP A 32 8.08 -7.96 2.71
N ALA A 33 7.49 -9.08 2.27
CA ALA A 33 7.86 -9.70 1.00
C ALA A 33 7.63 -8.73 -0.18
N TYR A 34 6.47 -8.06 -0.23
CA TYR A 34 6.20 -7.08 -1.28
C TYR A 34 7.15 -5.88 -1.21
N ARG A 35 7.48 -5.35 -0.03
CA ARG A 35 8.48 -4.28 0.13
C ARG A 35 9.81 -4.67 -0.51
N VAL A 36 10.32 -5.87 -0.24
CA VAL A 36 11.54 -6.40 -0.87
C VAL A 36 11.39 -6.49 -2.40
N LEU A 37 10.27 -7.06 -2.87
CA LEU A 37 10.07 -7.33 -4.29
C LEU A 37 9.82 -6.08 -5.13
N THR A 38 9.34 -4.98 -4.54
CA THR A 38 9.24 -3.68 -5.24
C THR A 38 10.60 -3.16 -5.69
N ARG A 39 11.71 -3.60 -5.08
CA ARG A 39 13.07 -3.17 -5.46
C ARG A 39 13.53 -3.80 -6.78
N VAL A 40 12.99 -4.95 -7.15
CA VAL A 40 13.39 -5.69 -8.37
C VAL A 40 12.32 -5.69 -9.45
N SER A 41 11.04 -5.54 -9.09
CA SER A 41 9.95 -5.46 -10.07
C SER A 41 8.84 -4.53 -9.58
N PRO A 42 9.10 -3.20 -9.54
CA PRO A 42 8.15 -2.22 -9.01
C PRO A 42 6.78 -2.28 -9.67
N ALA A 43 6.72 -2.43 -11.00
CA ALA A 43 5.47 -2.48 -11.76
C ALA A 43 4.52 -3.62 -11.31
N VAL A 44 5.08 -4.74 -10.85
CA VAL A 44 4.31 -5.91 -10.40
C VAL A 44 3.91 -5.78 -8.94
N TYR A 45 4.84 -5.32 -8.10
CA TYR A 45 4.70 -5.43 -6.64
C TYR A 45 4.26 -4.14 -5.96
N LEU A 46 4.38 -2.97 -6.57
CA LEU A 46 3.80 -1.74 -6.00
C LEU A 46 2.28 -1.85 -5.87
N PRO A 47 1.51 -2.31 -6.88
CA PRO A 47 0.06 -2.46 -6.75
C PRO A 47 -0.34 -3.43 -5.65
N ARG A 48 0.43 -4.52 -5.48
CA ARG A 48 0.19 -5.52 -4.44
C ARG A 48 0.52 -4.99 -3.05
N LEU A 49 1.65 -4.28 -2.91
CA LEU A 49 2.04 -3.65 -1.65
C LEU A 49 0.99 -2.63 -1.19
N ALA A 50 0.61 -1.69 -2.06
CA ALA A 50 -0.38 -0.68 -1.73
C ALA A 50 -1.72 -1.31 -1.30
N GLN A 51 -2.17 -2.33 -2.04
CA GLN A 51 -3.40 -3.04 -1.70
C GLN A 51 -3.30 -3.76 -0.35
N ALA A 52 -2.24 -4.52 -0.09
CA ALA A 52 -2.06 -5.24 1.16
C ALA A 52 -1.98 -4.29 2.38
N LEU A 53 -1.29 -3.15 2.23
CA LEU A 53 -1.23 -2.11 3.27
C LEU A 53 -2.61 -1.50 3.56
N LEU A 54 -3.42 -1.26 2.53
CA LEU A 54 -4.77 -0.72 2.67
C LEU A 54 -5.74 -1.71 3.30
N GLU A 55 -5.71 -2.96 2.86
CA GLU A 55 -6.49 -4.05 3.45
C GLU A 55 -6.10 -4.29 4.91
N TYR A 56 -4.80 -4.26 5.22
CA TYR A 56 -4.31 -4.29 6.60
C TYR A 56 -4.88 -3.09 7.36
N GLY A 57 -4.64 -1.86 6.87
CA GLY A 57 -5.04 -0.59 7.46
C GLY A 57 -6.53 -0.46 7.78
N ASP A 58 -7.42 -1.08 7.00
CA ASP A 58 -8.87 -1.09 7.27
C ASP A 58 -9.24 -1.93 8.51
N VAL A 59 -8.43 -2.94 8.85
CA VAL A 59 -8.68 -3.85 9.97
C VAL A 59 -7.81 -3.50 11.19
N ASN A 60 -6.54 -3.15 10.95
CA ASN A 60 -5.52 -2.84 11.95
C ASN A 60 -4.40 -1.97 11.37
N PRO A 61 -3.63 -1.25 12.19
CA PRO A 61 -3.77 -1.09 13.64
C PRO A 61 -4.91 -0.12 14.00
N ARG A 62 -5.36 -0.16 15.27
CA ARG A 62 -6.42 0.74 15.78
C ARG A 62 -5.89 2.10 16.25
N ASP A 63 -4.59 2.20 16.51
CA ASP A 63 -3.94 3.44 16.88
C ASP A 63 -3.81 4.36 15.64
N PRO A 64 -4.33 5.60 15.69
CA PRO A 64 -4.30 6.51 14.55
C PRO A 64 -2.90 6.82 14.01
N GLY A 65 -1.90 6.95 14.88
CA GLY A 65 -0.53 7.24 14.47
C GLY A 65 0.09 6.09 13.67
N THR A 66 -0.11 4.86 14.14
CA THR A 66 0.39 3.66 13.48
C THR A 66 -0.39 3.39 12.20
N ARG A 67 -1.72 3.59 12.20
CA ARG A 67 -2.56 3.45 11.00
C ARG A 67 -2.15 4.47 9.94
N LEU A 68 -1.92 5.72 10.33
CA LEU A 68 -1.44 6.78 9.44
C LEU A 68 -0.13 6.38 8.75
N ALA A 69 0.83 5.79 9.48
CA ALA A 69 2.08 5.34 8.88
C ALA A 69 1.86 4.27 7.79
N VAL A 70 0.97 3.30 8.05
CA VAL A 70 0.60 2.24 7.10
C VAL A 70 -0.05 2.82 5.84
N VAL A 71 -1.05 3.69 6.00
CA VAL A 71 -1.78 4.24 4.84
C VAL A 71 -0.97 5.29 4.08
N THR A 72 -0.02 5.96 4.74
CA THR A 72 0.95 6.85 4.07
C THR A 72 1.89 6.05 3.18
N GLU A 73 2.40 4.91 3.65
CA GLU A 73 3.23 4.02 2.83
C GLU A 73 2.44 3.50 1.62
N ALA A 74 1.15 3.17 1.80
CA ALA A 74 0.29 2.77 0.69
C ALA A 74 0.14 3.90 -0.36
N ALA A 75 -0.04 5.15 0.09
CA ALA A 75 -0.09 6.31 -0.79
C ALA A 75 1.23 6.48 -1.55
N ASP A 76 2.38 6.33 -0.88
CA ASP A 76 3.69 6.42 -1.52
C ASP A 76 3.93 5.29 -2.54
N ALA A 77 3.51 4.07 -2.22
CA ALA A 77 3.53 2.96 -3.16
C ALA A 77 2.68 3.27 -4.40
N ALA A 78 1.49 3.86 -4.24
CA ALA A 78 0.62 4.30 -5.33
C ALA A 78 1.21 5.45 -6.15
N ARG A 79 1.84 6.44 -5.52
CA ARG A 79 2.50 7.55 -6.22
C ARG A 79 3.63 7.05 -7.14
N ARG A 80 4.37 6.02 -6.71
CA ARG A 80 5.47 5.39 -7.45
C ARG A 80 5.02 4.47 -8.59
N MET A 81 3.74 4.12 -8.69
CA MET A 81 3.23 3.32 -9.80
C MET A 81 3.30 4.09 -11.12
N ASP A 82 3.47 3.36 -12.22
CA ASP A 82 3.37 3.92 -13.56
C ASP A 82 1.98 4.55 -13.79
N ALA A 83 1.92 5.65 -14.54
CA ALA A 83 0.67 6.33 -14.87
C ALA A 83 -0.32 5.43 -15.64
N THR A 84 0.17 4.39 -16.33
CA THR A 84 -0.66 3.42 -17.06
C THR A 84 -1.22 2.31 -16.18
N GLU A 85 -0.79 2.17 -14.91
CA GLU A 85 -1.36 1.15 -14.01
C GLU A 85 -2.83 1.48 -13.71
N PRO A 86 -3.78 0.63 -14.13
CA PRO A 86 -5.21 0.94 -14.01
C PRO A 86 -5.68 1.13 -12.56
N ARG A 87 -5.03 0.48 -11.59
CA ARG A 87 -5.38 0.60 -10.17
C ARG A 87 -4.77 1.81 -9.47
N ARG A 88 -3.81 2.50 -10.09
CA ARG A 88 -3.04 3.58 -9.45
C ARG A 88 -3.94 4.65 -8.83
N GLN A 89 -4.90 5.18 -9.59
CA GLN A 89 -5.79 6.24 -9.12
C GLN A 89 -6.70 5.77 -7.99
N GLY A 90 -7.27 4.57 -8.09
CA GLY A 90 -8.16 4.04 -7.06
C GLY A 90 -7.43 3.69 -5.76
N LEU A 91 -6.22 3.13 -5.85
CA LEU A 91 -5.38 2.83 -4.68
C LEU A 91 -4.88 4.12 -4.02
N LEU A 92 -4.45 5.11 -4.80
CA LEU A 92 -4.04 6.41 -4.28
C LEU A 92 -5.21 7.12 -3.57
N ALA A 93 -6.39 7.15 -4.18
CA ALA A 93 -7.56 7.77 -3.57
C ALA A 93 -7.98 7.08 -2.26
N TRP A 94 -7.97 5.74 -2.20
CA TRP A 94 -8.24 5.00 -0.96
C TRP A 94 -7.23 5.38 0.13
N ALA A 95 -5.94 5.35 -0.20
CA ALA A 95 -4.88 5.70 0.75
C ALA A 95 -5.00 7.14 1.27
N LEU A 96 -5.27 8.10 0.39
CA LEU A 96 -5.43 9.50 0.77
C LEU A 96 -6.67 9.72 1.65
N HIS A 97 -7.81 9.07 1.34
CA HIS A 97 -8.97 9.14 2.21
C HIS A 97 -8.66 8.62 3.62
N ALA A 98 -7.98 7.48 3.73
CA ALA A 98 -7.59 6.94 5.02
C ALA A 98 -6.56 7.83 5.74
N CYS A 99 -5.57 8.38 5.01
CA CYS A 99 -4.62 9.35 5.59
C CYS A 99 -5.35 10.54 6.19
N ARG A 100 -6.34 11.09 5.47
CA ARG A 100 -7.11 12.24 5.93
C ARG A 100 -7.91 11.93 7.21
N GLU A 101 -8.55 10.77 7.28
CA GLU A 101 -9.27 10.34 8.48
C GLU A 101 -8.35 10.30 9.70
N GLU A 102 -7.17 9.68 9.56
CA GLU A 102 -6.21 9.61 10.66
C GLU A 102 -5.59 10.97 11.03
N LEU A 103 -5.35 11.83 10.04
CA LEU A 103 -4.83 13.18 10.28
C LEU A 103 -5.83 14.03 11.08
N HIS A 104 -7.13 13.95 10.78
CA HIS A 104 -8.15 14.60 11.60
C HIS A 104 -8.24 13.99 13.01
N ALA A 105 -8.16 12.66 13.14
CA ALA A 105 -8.15 12.01 14.45
C ALA A 105 -6.94 12.45 15.32
N LEU A 106 -5.82 12.80 14.68
CA LEU A 106 -4.61 13.32 15.33
C LEU A 106 -4.59 14.85 15.47
N GLY A 107 -5.63 15.56 15.01
CA GLY A 107 -5.70 17.03 15.04
C GLY A 107 -4.72 17.74 14.09
N LYS A 108 -4.24 17.06 13.06
CA LYS A 108 -3.26 17.55 12.06
C LYS A 108 -3.96 18.18 10.85
N GLU A 109 -4.66 19.28 11.10
CA GLU A 109 -5.53 19.93 10.11
C GLU A 109 -4.77 20.46 8.88
N LYS A 110 -3.53 20.94 9.06
CA LYS A 110 -2.72 21.45 7.95
C LYS A 110 -2.34 20.34 6.98
N GLU A 111 -1.94 19.20 7.50
CA GLU A 111 -1.60 18.02 6.73
C GLU A 111 -2.85 17.42 6.07
N ALA A 112 -3.99 17.40 6.77
CA ALA A 112 -5.26 16.96 6.19
C ALA A 112 -5.67 17.80 4.98
N LEU A 113 -5.49 19.13 5.04
CA LEU A 113 -5.75 20.02 3.91
C LEU A 113 -4.91 19.69 2.67
N LEU A 114 -3.61 19.39 2.86
CA LEU A 114 -2.74 18.98 1.75
C LEU A 114 -3.22 17.68 1.10
N VAL A 115 -3.74 16.74 1.91
CA VAL A 115 -4.34 15.50 1.42
C VAL A 115 -5.63 15.76 0.64
N ASP A 116 -6.48 16.68 1.10
CA ASP A 116 -7.69 17.10 0.38
C ASP A 116 -7.35 17.76 -0.98
N GLU A 117 -6.32 18.61 -1.03
CA GLU A 117 -5.83 19.21 -2.28
C GLU A 117 -5.30 18.16 -3.27
N GLU A 118 -4.68 17.08 -2.79
CA GLU A 118 -4.27 15.97 -3.62
C GLU A 118 -5.46 15.15 -4.12
N LEU A 119 -6.42 14.84 -3.24
CA LEU A 119 -7.66 14.14 -3.61
C LEU A 119 -8.45 14.89 -4.69
N ALA A 120 -8.53 16.22 -4.60
CA ALA A 120 -9.19 17.06 -5.61
C ALA A 120 -8.57 16.96 -7.01
N ARG A 121 -7.29 16.56 -7.10
CA ARG A 121 -6.57 16.34 -8.37
C ARG A 121 -6.78 14.93 -8.95
N ILE A 122 -7.52 14.04 -8.27
CA ILE A 122 -7.79 12.67 -8.71
C ILE A 122 -9.28 12.52 -9.08
N PRO A 123 -9.71 13.04 -10.25
CA PRO A 123 -11.10 12.90 -10.68
C PRO A 123 -11.47 11.43 -10.86
N GLY A 124 -12.62 11.02 -10.31
CA GLY A 124 -13.07 9.61 -10.34
C GLY A 124 -12.28 8.66 -9.41
N GLY A 125 -11.34 9.19 -8.62
CA GLY A 125 -10.55 8.40 -7.66
C GLY A 125 -11.41 7.71 -6.61
N GLU A 126 -12.44 8.37 -6.10
CA GLU A 126 -13.35 7.81 -5.09
C GLU A 126 -14.12 6.59 -5.62
N GLU A 127 -14.65 6.69 -6.83
CA GLU A 127 -15.37 5.60 -7.49
C GLU A 127 -14.42 4.44 -7.82
N ALA A 128 -13.20 4.74 -8.28
CA ALA A 128 -12.17 3.73 -8.48
C ALA A 128 -11.79 3.02 -7.16
N ALA A 129 -11.64 3.77 -6.06
CA ALA A 129 -11.37 3.24 -4.73
C ALA A 129 -12.50 2.33 -4.23
N ARG A 130 -13.77 2.73 -4.42
CA ARG A 130 -14.95 1.93 -4.07
C ARG A 130 -14.96 0.60 -4.83
N ARG A 131 -14.72 0.62 -6.15
CA ARG A 131 -14.65 -0.62 -6.95
C ARG A 131 -13.56 -1.57 -6.48
N ILE A 132 -12.41 -1.04 -6.04
CA ILE A 132 -11.32 -1.85 -5.51
C ILE A 132 -11.75 -2.48 -4.18
N ARG A 133 -12.26 -1.70 -3.22
CA ARG A 133 -12.74 -2.23 -1.93
C ARG A 133 -13.84 -3.28 -2.07
N LEU A 134 -14.78 -3.09 -3.00
CA LEU A 134 -15.85 -4.08 -3.24
C LEU A 134 -15.31 -5.40 -3.81
N ARG A 135 -14.21 -5.38 -4.57
CA ARG A 135 -13.56 -6.60 -5.06
C ARG A 135 -12.80 -7.34 -3.97
N THR A 136 -12.35 -6.66 -2.91
CA THR A 136 -11.58 -7.26 -1.82
C THR A 136 -12.50 -7.86 -0.76
N THR A 137 -13.64 -7.24 -0.47
CA THR A 137 -14.67 -7.77 0.45
C THR A 137 -15.40 -9.02 -0.06
N GLY A 138 -15.22 -9.39 -1.34
CA GLY A 138 -15.75 -10.63 -1.92
C GLY A 138 -14.85 -11.86 -1.79
N ARG A 139 -13.65 -11.72 -1.19
CA ARG A 139 -12.74 -12.83 -0.88
C ARG A 139 -13.06 -13.36 0.53
N GLY A 140 -14.25 -13.96 0.67
CA GLY A 140 -14.67 -14.72 1.85
C GLY A 140 -14.36 -16.20 1.69
#